data_AF-A0A2E9ZSG4-F1
#
_entry.id   AF-A0A2E9ZSG4-F1
#
_cell.length_a   1.000
_cell.length_b   1.000
_cell.length_c   1.000
_cell.angle_alpha   90.00
_cell.angle_beta   90.00
_cell.angle_gamma   90.00
#
_symmetry.space_group_name_H-M   'P 1'
#
loop_
_entity.id
_entity.type
_entity.pdbx_description
1 polymer ?
#
loop_
_entity_poly.entity_id
_entity_poly.type
_entity_poly.pdbx_seq_one_letter_code
_entity_poly.pdbx_strand_id
1 'polypeptide(L)'
;MTKTKNWLMGLTGLLLMGGLASADAAPKHIPAGYSVDTIQIPDEIVLGVGGMEFHPDGHLFICTREGEVWRYKDDKWSLFADGLHEPLGIYIDQKTKEVWVMQRPELTRLVDEDGDNVADVYETVNSSWGLTDNYHEYSFGLVRDRYGNFYGTLNTSLSWRGWAGSHRWDIGRVHDSKMGRSAFYRGWSFQVTLDGRFVPWSSGLRSPAGIGISPDGDIFYTDNQGDWNGTSSLHHVVKGRFHGHPSSLTDHPGYQVASASTDVKLLSDYKDHERKVAATVKRLNQISVTDYEKLRTPPAIWFPHGELASSPGEPVWDLTEGKFGPFAGQVFVGDQTKSNMMRAHLEKVQGEFQGIVFDFVDPMHCGAMRNRFGPDNALWVGQTGRGWGSVGGKRFGLERIVWNGKTIPMEMHHVSLTTDGFTIVFTKPVDKKAAADAASYSIKHWGYEYRAEYGSPKVGTTDVKPSRITVAEDGKSVHLSMDIVKDRVYEFIIQSGLTGADGSKFTNPRGWYTLNYLR
;
A
#
# COMPACT_ATOMS: atom_id res chain seq x y z
N MET A 1 -36.44 39.80 14.81
CA MET A 1 -36.65 40.21 13.40
C MET A 1 -35.29 40.29 12.71
N THR A 2 -35.03 39.21 12.00
CA THR A 2 -34.03 38.90 10.97
C THR A 2 -33.43 40.08 10.21
N LYS A 3 -32.09 40.08 10.09
CA LYS A 3 -31.37 40.70 8.98
C LYS A 3 -30.64 39.60 8.20
N THR A 4 -31.22 39.22 7.07
CA THR A 4 -30.55 38.52 5.97
C THR A 4 -29.95 39.55 5.01
N LYS A 5 -28.71 39.32 4.57
CA LYS A 5 -28.13 40.00 3.41
C LYS A 5 -27.59 38.93 2.45
N ASN A 6 -28.32 38.73 1.35
CA ASN A 6 -27.81 38.13 0.12
C ASN A 6 -27.02 39.20 -0.64
N TRP A 7 -25.86 38.85 -1.18
CA TRP A 7 -25.26 39.54 -2.32
C TRP A 7 -24.88 38.51 -3.39
N LEU A 8 -25.38 38.78 -4.60
CA LEU A 8 -25.25 38.00 -5.82
C LEU A 8 -23.95 38.37 -6.55
N MET A 9 -23.35 37.35 -7.17
CA MET A 9 -22.59 37.30 -8.42
C MET A 9 -22.12 38.59 -9.11
N GLY A 10 -20.82 38.61 -9.44
CA GLY A 10 -20.26 39.35 -10.58
C GLY A 10 -19.26 38.47 -11.33
N LEU A 11 -19.63 38.06 -12.54
CA LEU A 11 -18.78 37.41 -13.55
C LEU A 11 -18.17 38.51 -14.43
N THR A 12 -16.85 38.51 -14.65
CA THR A 12 -16.21 38.57 -15.99
C THR A 12 -14.69 38.72 -15.87
N GLY A 13 -13.98 37.77 -16.48
CA GLY A 13 -12.54 37.79 -16.68
C GLY A 13 -12.21 36.75 -17.74
N LEU A 14 -12.39 37.13 -19.01
CA LEU A 14 -12.00 36.34 -20.17
C LEU A 14 -10.47 36.18 -20.16
N LEU A 15 -9.97 34.98 -19.86
CA LEU A 15 -8.58 34.61 -20.11
C LEU A 15 -8.56 33.71 -21.33
N LEU A 16 -7.89 34.19 -22.39
CA LEU A 16 -7.57 33.41 -23.57
C LEU A 16 -6.83 32.14 -23.15
N MET A 17 -7.50 30.98 -23.25
CA MET A 17 -6.85 29.68 -23.21
C MET A 17 -6.06 29.49 -24.50
N GLY A 18 -4.78 29.85 -24.47
CA GLY A 18 -3.80 29.25 -25.36
C GLY A 18 -3.61 27.80 -24.95
N GLY A 19 -4.17 26.87 -25.71
CA GLY A 19 -3.92 25.44 -25.57
C GLY A 19 -2.46 25.13 -25.91
N LEU A 20 -1.59 25.16 -24.90
CA LEU A 20 -0.39 24.37 -24.91
C LEU A 20 -0.80 22.99 -24.41
N ALA A 21 -0.83 21.99 -25.30
CA ALA A 21 -0.74 20.61 -24.89
C ALA A 21 0.51 20.51 -24.02
N SER A 22 0.33 20.37 -22.71
CA SER A 22 1.44 20.10 -21.80
C SER A 22 2.00 18.77 -22.26
N ALA A 23 3.19 18.76 -22.86
CA ALA A 23 3.97 17.55 -22.97
C ALA A 23 4.02 16.96 -21.56
N ASP A 24 3.53 15.74 -21.44
CA ASP A 24 3.51 14.99 -20.21
C ASP A 24 4.96 14.93 -19.67
N ALA A 25 5.19 15.53 -18.50
CA ALA A 25 6.54 15.71 -18.00
C ALA A 25 7.14 14.34 -17.65
N ALA A 26 8.27 14.01 -18.28
CA ALA A 26 9.00 12.78 -17.95
C ALA A 26 9.43 12.77 -16.46
N PRO A 27 9.59 11.59 -15.85
CA PRO A 27 10.11 11.47 -14.49
C PRO A 27 11.46 12.17 -14.34
N LYS A 28 11.67 12.83 -13.19
CA LYS A 28 12.92 13.54 -12.88
C LYS A 28 14.00 12.57 -12.41
N HIS A 29 13.60 11.53 -11.70
CA HIS A 29 14.43 10.46 -11.18
C HIS A 29 13.97 9.15 -11.80
N ILE A 30 14.84 8.56 -12.62
CA ILE A 30 14.61 7.26 -13.26
C ILE A 30 15.96 6.52 -13.40
N PRO A 31 16.06 5.23 -13.02
CA PRO A 31 17.33 4.52 -13.11
C PRO A 31 17.73 4.35 -14.57
N ALA A 32 19.03 4.40 -14.84
CA ALA A 32 19.55 4.22 -16.18
C ALA A 32 19.05 2.91 -16.81
N GLY A 33 18.59 2.98 -18.06
CA GLY A 33 18.03 1.83 -18.76
C GLY A 33 16.52 1.66 -18.64
N TYR A 34 15.85 2.45 -17.79
CA TYR A 34 14.40 2.46 -17.68
C TYR A 34 13.79 3.65 -18.41
N SER A 35 12.57 3.46 -18.92
CA SER A 35 11.69 4.51 -19.44
C SER A 35 10.28 4.35 -18.86
N VAL A 36 9.47 5.40 -18.98
CA VAL A 36 8.04 5.37 -18.67
C VAL A 36 7.27 5.70 -19.93
N ASP A 37 6.34 4.83 -20.30
CA ASP A 37 5.41 5.06 -21.41
C ASP A 37 4.01 5.32 -20.84
N THR A 38 3.37 6.39 -21.29
CA THR A 38 2.01 6.75 -20.89
C THR A 38 1.01 6.22 -21.91
N ILE A 39 0.02 5.46 -21.45
CA ILE A 39 -1.04 4.93 -22.29
C ILE A 39 -2.11 6.01 -22.48
N GLN A 40 -2.50 6.24 -23.74
CA GLN A 40 -3.55 7.20 -24.05
C GLN A 40 -4.91 6.63 -23.67
N ILE A 41 -5.67 7.42 -22.91
CA ILE A 41 -6.99 7.07 -22.41
C ILE A 41 -7.98 7.98 -23.17
N PRO A 42 -9.00 7.41 -23.84
CA PRO A 42 -10.07 8.19 -24.47
C PRO A 42 -10.75 9.15 -23.49
N ASP A 43 -11.15 10.34 -23.96
CA ASP A 43 -11.70 11.42 -23.12
C ASP A 43 -12.98 11.01 -22.36
N GLU A 44 -13.73 10.06 -22.90
CA GLU A 44 -14.94 9.50 -22.32
C GLU A 44 -14.67 8.57 -21.12
N ILE A 45 -13.44 8.05 -20.96
CA ILE A 45 -13.10 7.11 -19.90
C ILE A 45 -12.53 7.84 -18.69
N VAL A 46 -13.22 7.73 -17.55
CA VAL A 46 -12.71 8.15 -16.25
C VAL A 46 -12.03 6.97 -15.57
N LEU A 47 -10.77 6.72 -15.93
CA LEU A 47 -10.14 5.44 -15.61
C LEU A 47 -9.94 5.20 -14.11
N GLY A 48 -9.47 6.21 -13.36
CA GLY A 48 -9.32 6.19 -11.90
C GLY A 48 -9.06 4.80 -11.30
N VAL A 49 -7.92 4.18 -11.64
CA VAL A 49 -7.72 2.73 -11.53
C VAL A 49 -7.90 2.22 -10.09
N GLY A 50 -8.84 1.29 -9.93
CA GLY A 50 -9.14 0.59 -8.67
C GLY A 50 -8.52 -0.80 -8.59
N GLY A 51 -8.17 -1.42 -9.72
CA GLY A 51 -7.52 -2.73 -9.82
C GLY A 51 -7.18 -3.04 -11.28
N MET A 52 -6.18 -3.90 -11.51
CA MET A 52 -5.87 -4.39 -12.85
C MET A 52 -5.32 -5.81 -12.84
N GLU A 53 -5.56 -6.56 -13.89
CA GLU A 53 -5.01 -7.90 -14.09
C GLU A 53 -4.95 -8.26 -15.58
N PHE A 54 -3.94 -9.00 -16.00
CA PHE A 54 -3.86 -9.50 -17.38
C PHE A 54 -4.71 -10.74 -17.54
N HIS A 55 -5.55 -10.74 -18.56
CA HIS A 55 -6.30 -11.92 -18.98
C HIS A 55 -5.45 -12.79 -19.93
N PRO A 56 -5.62 -14.12 -19.95
CA PRO A 56 -4.81 -15.02 -20.81
C PRO A 56 -4.86 -14.75 -22.33
N ASP A 57 -5.83 -13.98 -22.81
CA ASP A 57 -5.92 -13.55 -24.21
C ASP A 57 -5.05 -12.31 -24.55
N GLY A 58 -4.35 -11.78 -23.54
CA GLY A 58 -3.46 -10.63 -23.64
C GLY A 58 -4.12 -9.27 -23.42
N HIS A 59 -5.41 -9.20 -23.09
CA HIS A 59 -6.02 -7.94 -22.65
C HIS A 59 -5.63 -7.63 -21.21
N LEU A 60 -5.38 -6.36 -20.92
CA LEU A 60 -5.34 -5.83 -19.56
C LEU A 60 -6.77 -5.48 -19.15
N PHE A 61 -7.28 -6.12 -18.11
CA PHE A 61 -8.56 -5.74 -17.49
C PHE A 61 -8.29 -4.75 -16.37
N ILE A 62 -9.10 -3.69 -16.31
CA ILE A 62 -8.91 -2.55 -15.40
C ILE A 62 -10.25 -2.19 -14.79
N CYS A 63 -10.39 -2.36 -13.47
CA CYS A 63 -11.58 -1.85 -12.77
C CYS A 63 -11.36 -0.39 -12.35
N THR A 64 -12.40 0.43 -12.46
CA THR A 64 -12.36 1.87 -12.19
C THR A 64 -13.13 2.18 -10.92
N ARG A 65 -12.73 3.22 -10.19
CA ARG A 65 -13.52 3.68 -9.04
C ARG A 65 -14.92 4.19 -9.41
N GLU A 66 -15.22 4.39 -10.69
CA GLU A 66 -16.54 4.79 -11.17
C GLU A 66 -17.50 3.60 -11.35
N GLY A 67 -17.03 2.36 -11.14
CA GLY A 67 -17.89 1.18 -11.16
C GLY A 67 -17.81 0.36 -12.44
N GLU A 68 -16.76 0.54 -13.22
CA GLU A 68 -16.60 -0.11 -14.52
C GLU A 68 -15.44 -1.09 -14.51
N VAL A 69 -15.44 -2.03 -15.47
CA VAL A 69 -14.29 -2.84 -15.85
C VAL A 69 -14.07 -2.65 -17.34
N TRP A 70 -12.89 -2.14 -17.70
CA TRP A 70 -12.45 -1.94 -19.06
C TRP A 70 -11.43 -2.99 -19.48
N ARG A 71 -11.43 -3.34 -20.76
CA ARG A 71 -10.40 -4.15 -21.41
C ARG A 71 -9.56 -3.24 -22.31
N TYR A 72 -8.25 -3.36 -22.18
CA TYR A 72 -7.28 -2.65 -23.00
C TYR A 72 -6.34 -3.62 -23.71
N LYS A 73 -6.15 -3.44 -25.02
CA LYS A 73 -5.11 -4.11 -25.82
C LYS A 73 -4.85 -3.33 -27.10
N ASP A 74 -3.58 -3.16 -27.46
CA ASP A 74 -3.15 -2.53 -28.73
C ASP A 74 -3.88 -1.20 -29.03
N ASP A 75 -3.90 -0.30 -28.05
CA ASP A 75 -4.58 1.01 -28.09
C ASP A 75 -6.11 0.98 -28.29
N LYS A 76 -6.73 -0.18 -28.08
CA LYS A 76 -8.18 -0.35 -28.13
C LYS A 76 -8.74 -0.57 -26.73
N TRP A 77 -9.81 0.15 -26.45
CA TRP A 77 -10.58 0.07 -25.21
C TRP A 77 -11.97 -0.51 -25.51
N SER A 78 -12.44 -1.40 -24.64
CA SER A 78 -13.82 -1.91 -24.67
C SER A 78 -14.33 -2.10 -23.24
N LEU A 79 -15.60 -1.80 -23.02
CA LEU A 79 -16.23 -1.98 -21.72
C LEU A 79 -16.59 -3.46 -21.55
N PHE A 80 -16.20 -4.05 -20.42
CA PHE A 80 -16.55 -5.43 -20.05
C PHE A 80 -17.70 -5.47 -19.05
N ALA A 81 -17.72 -4.55 -18.08
CA ALA A 81 -18.75 -4.51 -17.05
C ALA A 81 -18.95 -3.08 -16.53
N ASP A 82 -20.16 -2.75 -16.08
CA ASP A 82 -20.47 -1.53 -15.34
C ASP A 82 -21.35 -1.80 -14.10
N GLY A 83 -21.79 -0.75 -13.40
CA GLY A 83 -22.73 -0.87 -12.26
C GLY A 83 -22.12 -1.35 -10.93
N LEU A 84 -20.79 -1.43 -10.82
CA LEU A 84 -20.09 -1.88 -9.61
C LEU A 84 -19.95 -0.76 -8.57
N HIS A 85 -20.03 -1.10 -7.28
CA HIS A 85 -19.87 -0.16 -6.18
C HIS A 85 -18.38 0.03 -5.80
N GLU A 86 -17.74 0.97 -6.50
CA GLU A 86 -16.34 1.39 -6.31
C GLU A 86 -15.39 0.18 -6.20
N PRO A 87 -15.17 -0.55 -7.30
CA PRO A 87 -14.31 -1.71 -7.32
C PRO A 87 -12.85 -1.31 -7.10
N LEU A 88 -12.21 -1.94 -6.12
CA LEU A 88 -10.85 -1.63 -5.66
C LEU A 88 -9.95 -2.87 -5.70
N GLY A 89 -10.22 -3.72 -6.68
CA GLY A 89 -9.56 -4.99 -6.86
C GLY A 89 -10.12 -5.84 -7.97
N ILE A 90 -9.26 -6.52 -8.71
CA ILE A 90 -9.64 -7.51 -9.72
C ILE A 90 -8.66 -8.68 -9.69
N TYR A 91 -9.17 -9.88 -9.91
CA TYR A 91 -8.39 -11.09 -10.07
C TYR A 91 -8.92 -11.88 -11.27
N ILE A 92 -8.01 -12.40 -12.09
CA ILE A 92 -8.34 -13.25 -13.23
C ILE A 92 -7.58 -14.56 -13.10
N ASP A 93 -8.31 -15.67 -13.06
CA ASP A 93 -7.70 -16.99 -13.03
C ASP A 93 -7.11 -17.31 -14.40
N GLN A 94 -5.80 -17.56 -14.44
CA GLN A 94 -5.08 -17.76 -15.70
C GLN A 94 -5.45 -19.07 -16.41
N LYS A 95 -6.14 -20.01 -15.74
CA LYS A 95 -6.57 -21.29 -16.30
C LYS A 95 -8.05 -21.27 -16.66
N THR A 96 -8.91 -20.85 -15.73
CA THR A 96 -10.37 -20.85 -15.94
C THR A 96 -10.86 -19.60 -16.66
N LYS A 97 -10.05 -18.54 -16.73
CA LYS A 97 -10.37 -17.23 -17.31
C LYS A 97 -11.46 -16.46 -16.57
N GLU A 98 -11.89 -16.97 -15.43
CA GLU A 98 -12.91 -16.34 -14.60
C GLU A 98 -12.40 -15.01 -14.03
N VAL A 99 -13.31 -14.04 -13.95
CA VAL A 99 -13.04 -12.68 -13.52
C VAL A 99 -13.75 -12.41 -12.19
N TRP A 100 -13.01 -11.98 -11.18
CA TRP A 100 -13.55 -11.57 -9.89
C TRP A 100 -13.18 -10.15 -9.57
N VAL A 101 -14.11 -9.42 -8.96
CA VAL A 101 -13.92 -8.03 -8.58
C VAL A 101 -14.22 -7.85 -7.09
N MET A 102 -13.34 -7.15 -6.39
CA MET A 102 -13.58 -6.68 -5.02
C MET A 102 -14.28 -5.34 -5.06
N GLN A 103 -15.53 -5.32 -4.61
CA GLN A 103 -16.32 -4.12 -4.41
C GLN A 103 -16.37 -3.75 -2.93
N ARG A 104 -16.84 -2.54 -2.62
CA ARG A 104 -17.10 -2.16 -1.21
C ARG A 104 -17.99 -3.17 -0.45
N PRO A 105 -19.17 -3.57 -0.98
CA PRO A 105 -20.07 -4.47 -0.24
C PRO A 105 -19.76 -5.96 -0.41
N GLU A 106 -19.04 -6.37 -1.47
CA GLU A 106 -18.95 -7.79 -1.81
C GLU A 106 -17.76 -8.15 -2.70
N LEU A 107 -17.44 -9.45 -2.71
CA LEU A 107 -16.69 -10.11 -3.77
C LEU A 107 -17.67 -10.63 -4.81
N THR A 108 -17.48 -10.24 -6.07
CA THR A 108 -18.37 -10.58 -7.18
C THR A 108 -17.61 -11.32 -8.26
N ARG A 109 -18.20 -12.38 -8.80
CA ARG A 109 -17.74 -13.03 -10.03
C ARG A 109 -18.51 -12.42 -11.20
N LEU A 110 -17.78 -11.97 -12.22
CA LEU A 110 -18.35 -11.45 -13.46
C LEU A 110 -18.33 -12.57 -14.50
N VAL A 111 -19.46 -12.81 -15.15
CA VAL A 111 -19.66 -13.91 -16.10
C VAL A 111 -20.15 -13.36 -17.42
N ASP A 112 -19.42 -13.66 -18.47
CA ASP A 112 -19.83 -13.52 -19.87
C ASP A 112 -20.43 -14.87 -20.30
N GLU A 113 -21.75 -14.94 -20.47
CA GLU A 113 -22.47 -16.18 -20.75
C GLU A 113 -22.53 -16.50 -22.25
N ASP A 114 -22.47 -15.48 -23.11
CA ASP A 114 -22.65 -15.63 -24.56
C ASP A 114 -21.35 -15.48 -25.38
N GLY A 115 -20.25 -15.09 -24.74
CA GLY A 115 -18.91 -14.96 -25.31
C GLY A 115 -18.69 -13.67 -26.09
N ASP A 116 -19.55 -12.66 -25.93
CA ASP A 116 -19.41 -11.36 -26.59
C ASP A 116 -18.34 -10.45 -25.95
N ASN A 117 -17.75 -10.90 -24.84
CA ASN A 117 -16.80 -10.17 -23.99
C ASN A 117 -17.42 -9.00 -23.21
N VAL A 118 -18.67 -9.14 -22.81
CA VAL A 118 -19.37 -8.31 -21.84
C VAL A 118 -19.89 -9.22 -20.72
N ALA A 119 -19.86 -8.76 -19.48
CA ALA A 119 -20.40 -9.50 -18.36
C ALA A 119 -21.94 -9.40 -18.35
N ASP A 120 -22.62 -10.54 -18.47
CA ASP A 120 -24.07 -10.67 -18.36
C ASP A 120 -24.53 -10.87 -16.91
N VAL A 121 -23.74 -11.61 -16.13
CA VAL A 121 -24.11 -12.03 -14.76
C VAL A 121 -23.08 -11.58 -13.73
N TYR A 122 -23.60 -11.02 -12.65
CA TYR A 122 -22.85 -10.51 -11.50
C TYR A 122 -23.20 -11.36 -10.29
N GLU A 123 -22.38 -12.36 -10.00
CA GLU A 123 -22.65 -13.30 -8.91
C GLU A 123 -21.94 -12.86 -7.63
N THR A 124 -22.71 -12.54 -6.60
CA THR A 124 -22.18 -12.33 -5.25
C THR A 124 -21.57 -13.64 -4.71
N VAL A 125 -20.25 -13.69 -4.56
CA VAL A 125 -19.54 -14.80 -3.92
C VAL A 125 -19.60 -14.66 -2.40
N ASN A 126 -19.37 -13.44 -1.89
CA ASN A 126 -19.45 -13.17 -0.47
C ASN A 126 -19.70 -11.67 -0.18
N SER A 127 -20.56 -11.38 0.80
CA SER A 127 -20.88 -10.03 1.27
C SER A 127 -21.01 -9.97 2.81
N SER A 128 -20.28 -10.84 3.52
CA SER A 128 -20.50 -11.07 4.96
C SER A 128 -19.84 -10.04 5.88
N TRP A 129 -19.09 -9.07 5.36
CA TRP A 129 -18.58 -7.94 6.14
C TRP A 129 -19.56 -6.78 6.16
N GLY A 130 -19.52 -5.95 7.20
CA GLY A 130 -20.47 -4.86 7.35
C GLY A 130 -20.09 -3.65 6.49
N LEU A 131 -21.07 -2.96 5.90
CA LEU A 131 -20.89 -1.69 5.17
C LEU A 131 -21.98 -0.68 5.58
N THR A 132 -21.61 0.59 5.65
CA THR A 132 -22.47 1.74 5.89
C THR A 132 -22.29 2.79 4.79
N ASP A 133 -22.92 3.96 4.95
CA ASP A 133 -22.68 5.16 4.14
C ASP A 133 -21.38 5.91 4.54
N ASN A 134 -20.51 5.30 5.36
CA ASN A 134 -19.23 5.86 5.72
C ASN A 134 -18.23 5.81 4.55
N TYR A 135 -17.73 7.00 4.17
CA TYR A 135 -16.80 7.19 3.06
C TYR A 135 -15.57 6.27 3.11
N HIS A 136 -15.03 6.02 4.30
CA HIS A 136 -13.72 5.39 4.47
C HIS A 136 -13.77 3.85 4.48
N GLU A 137 -14.94 3.24 4.33
CA GLU A 137 -15.16 1.79 4.38
C GLU A 137 -14.81 1.08 3.06
N TYR A 138 -13.58 1.30 2.59
CA TYR A 138 -13.03 0.60 1.43
C TYR A 138 -12.78 -0.88 1.72
N SER A 139 -12.90 -1.68 0.66
CA SER A 139 -12.53 -3.09 0.63
C SER A 139 -11.49 -3.26 -0.48
N PHE A 140 -10.27 -3.61 -0.13
CA PHE A 140 -9.16 -3.79 -1.08
C PHE A 140 -8.88 -5.27 -1.26
N GLY A 141 -8.49 -5.66 -2.48
CA GLY A 141 -8.32 -7.06 -2.82
C GLY A 141 -8.12 -7.27 -4.31
N LEU A 142 -8.19 -8.49 -4.82
CA LEU A 142 -7.96 -9.71 -4.05
C LEU A 142 -6.66 -10.34 -4.50
N VAL A 143 -5.99 -11.02 -3.59
CA VAL A 143 -5.02 -12.05 -3.95
C VAL A 143 -5.63 -13.42 -3.71
N ARG A 144 -5.21 -14.41 -4.50
CA ARG A 144 -5.70 -15.77 -4.40
C ARG A 144 -4.54 -16.71 -4.09
N ASP A 145 -4.70 -17.54 -3.06
CA ASP A 145 -3.68 -18.55 -2.73
C ASP A 145 -3.75 -19.76 -3.68
N ARG A 146 -2.75 -20.64 -3.57
CA ARG A 146 -2.68 -21.89 -4.35
C ARG A 146 -3.80 -22.90 -4.05
N TYR A 147 -4.56 -22.69 -2.97
CA TYR A 147 -5.68 -23.53 -2.56
C TYR A 147 -7.03 -22.97 -3.07
N GLY A 148 -6.99 -21.82 -3.75
CA GLY A 148 -8.16 -21.17 -4.34
C GLY A 148 -8.90 -20.23 -3.40
N ASN A 149 -8.37 -19.94 -2.20
CA ASN A 149 -8.95 -18.98 -1.27
C ASN A 149 -8.56 -17.55 -1.66
N PHE A 150 -9.49 -16.62 -1.52
CA PHE A 150 -9.26 -15.19 -1.72
C PHE A 150 -8.93 -14.49 -0.41
N TYR A 151 -8.14 -13.43 -0.50
CA TYR A 151 -7.78 -12.58 0.64
C TYR A 151 -7.87 -11.10 0.29
N GLY A 152 -8.38 -10.33 1.24
CA GLY A 152 -8.53 -8.88 1.12
C GLY A 152 -8.41 -8.17 2.46
N THR A 153 -8.52 -6.85 2.42
CA THR A 153 -8.44 -5.98 3.60
C THR A 153 -9.60 -5.00 3.64
N LEU A 154 -10.12 -4.76 4.85
CA LEU A 154 -11.19 -3.83 5.15
C LEU A 154 -10.61 -2.64 5.91
N ASN A 155 -10.79 -1.46 5.35
CA ASN A 155 -10.36 -0.22 5.98
C ASN A 155 -11.12 0.03 7.29
N THR A 156 -10.51 0.76 8.21
CA THR A 156 -11.22 1.42 9.30
C THR A 156 -12.20 2.47 8.76
N SER A 157 -13.22 2.77 9.55
CA SER A 157 -14.23 3.78 9.23
C SER A 157 -13.85 5.11 9.86
N LEU A 158 -14.21 6.23 9.23
CA LEU A 158 -14.09 7.54 9.86
C LEU A 158 -15.03 7.62 11.07
N SER A 159 -14.48 7.78 12.27
CA SER A 159 -15.26 7.75 13.51
C SER A 159 -15.09 9.01 14.37
N TRP A 160 -14.31 9.98 13.91
CA TRP A 160 -14.09 11.26 14.57
C TRP A 160 -15.40 12.04 14.76
N ARG A 161 -15.62 12.62 15.95
CA ARG A 161 -16.90 13.27 16.32
C ARG A 161 -17.33 14.40 15.36
N GLY A 162 -16.38 15.08 14.72
CA GLY A 162 -16.68 16.16 13.78
C GLY A 162 -17.22 15.69 12.43
N TRP A 163 -17.13 14.40 12.12
CA TRP A 163 -17.53 13.83 10.82
C TRP A 163 -18.48 12.62 10.98
N ALA A 164 -18.29 11.83 12.04
CA ALA A 164 -19.16 10.70 12.37
C ALA A 164 -20.47 11.17 13.01
N GLY A 165 -21.40 11.58 12.15
CA GLY A 165 -22.69 12.14 12.55
C GLY A 165 -23.88 11.16 12.45
N SER A 166 -23.69 9.98 11.87
CA SER A 166 -24.80 9.03 11.71
C SER A 166 -25.03 8.25 12.99
N HIS A 167 -26.21 8.44 13.59
CA HIS A 167 -26.70 7.62 14.71
C HIS A 167 -27.02 6.18 14.30
N ARG A 168 -26.90 5.82 13.01
CA ARG A 168 -27.08 4.45 12.51
C ARG A 168 -25.77 3.64 12.48
N TRP A 169 -24.63 4.31 12.63
CA TRP A 169 -23.34 3.63 12.61
C TRP A 169 -23.12 2.93 13.92
N ASP A 170 -22.69 1.68 13.81
CA ASP A 170 -22.16 0.98 14.94
C ASP A 170 -20.75 1.55 15.19
N ILE A 171 -20.55 2.51 16.10
CA ILE A 171 -19.24 3.18 16.31
C ILE A 171 -18.39 2.52 17.41
N GLY A 172 -17.30 1.89 16.99
CA GLY A 172 -16.30 1.25 17.84
C GLY A 172 -15.02 2.07 17.74
N ARG A 173 -14.79 2.93 18.73
CA ARG A 173 -13.69 3.90 18.71
C ARG A 173 -12.94 3.89 20.03
N VAL A 174 -11.67 3.53 19.95
CA VAL A 174 -10.80 3.35 21.12
C VAL A 174 -9.82 4.54 21.22
N HIS A 175 -9.59 5.04 22.44
CA HIS A 175 -8.64 6.13 22.79
C HIS A 175 -8.80 7.43 21.97
N ASP A 176 -10.05 7.81 21.66
CA ASP A 176 -10.41 9.02 20.89
C ASP A 176 -9.68 9.19 19.54
N SER A 177 -9.32 8.07 18.92
CA SER A 177 -8.81 7.99 17.55
C SER A 177 -9.73 8.66 16.53
N LYS A 178 -9.15 9.10 15.40
CA LYS A 178 -9.93 9.66 14.28
C LYS A 178 -10.64 8.55 13.50
N MET A 179 -9.98 7.40 13.40
CA MET A 179 -10.45 6.19 12.74
C MET A 179 -10.99 5.20 13.78
N GLY A 180 -11.93 4.38 13.34
CA GLY A 180 -12.61 3.40 14.18
C GLY A 180 -13.24 2.30 13.33
N ARG A 181 -14.32 1.72 13.82
CA ARG A 181 -15.18 0.87 13.01
C ARG A 181 -16.61 1.37 13.10
N SER A 182 -17.26 1.50 11.95
CA SER A 182 -18.69 1.86 11.81
C SER A 182 -19.57 0.66 11.44
N ALA A 183 -18.93 -0.47 11.10
CA ALA A 183 -19.53 -1.73 10.72
C ALA A 183 -18.61 -2.90 11.12
N PHE A 184 -19.13 -4.13 11.03
CA PHE A 184 -18.37 -5.34 11.34
C PHE A 184 -17.09 -5.47 10.50
N TYR A 185 -16.01 -5.87 11.18
CA TYR A 185 -14.70 -6.21 10.64
C TYR A 185 -13.95 -5.07 9.96
N ARG A 186 -14.31 -3.81 10.23
CA ARG A 186 -13.51 -2.66 9.76
C ARG A 186 -12.18 -2.61 10.52
N GLY A 187 -11.08 -2.45 9.77
CA GLY A 187 -9.71 -2.62 10.27
C GLY A 187 -9.25 -4.09 10.39
N TRP A 188 -9.79 -4.98 9.56
CA TRP A 188 -9.40 -6.39 9.48
C TRP A 188 -8.95 -6.81 8.07
N SER A 189 -8.06 -7.78 8.00
CA SER A 189 -7.92 -8.63 6.82
C SER A 189 -8.87 -9.82 6.91
N PHE A 190 -9.23 -10.39 5.77
CA PHE A 190 -10.14 -11.53 5.70
C PHE A 190 -9.70 -12.55 4.65
N GLN A 191 -10.24 -13.74 4.78
CA GLN A 191 -10.22 -14.79 3.77
C GLN A 191 -11.66 -15.06 3.32
N VAL A 192 -11.86 -15.28 2.02
CA VAL A 192 -13.02 -15.98 1.47
C VAL A 192 -12.55 -17.33 0.98
N THR A 193 -13.05 -18.40 1.58
CA THR A 193 -12.64 -19.76 1.23
C THR A 193 -13.12 -20.16 -0.16
N LEU A 194 -12.56 -21.22 -0.73
CA LEU A 194 -12.96 -21.74 -2.05
C LEU A 194 -14.49 -21.97 -2.16
N ASP A 195 -15.16 -22.37 -1.07
CA ASP A 195 -16.61 -22.55 -0.97
C ASP A 195 -17.40 -21.26 -0.63
N GLY A 196 -16.76 -20.08 -0.71
CA GLY A 196 -17.41 -18.78 -0.55
C GLY A 196 -17.63 -18.31 0.89
N ARG A 197 -17.09 -19.01 1.90
CA ARG A 197 -17.28 -18.61 3.31
C ARG A 197 -16.31 -17.52 3.73
N PHE A 198 -16.82 -16.52 4.45
CA PHE A 198 -16.03 -15.47 5.06
C PHE A 198 -15.34 -15.95 6.35
N VAL A 199 -14.06 -15.62 6.48
CA VAL A 199 -13.24 -15.90 7.67
C VAL A 199 -12.45 -14.64 8.03
N PRO A 200 -12.68 -13.99 9.19
CA PRO A 200 -11.82 -12.91 9.65
C PRO A 200 -10.41 -13.47 9.90
N TRP A 201 -9.39 -12.76 9.41
CA TRP A 201 -8.05 -13.31 9.31
C TRP A 201 -7.07 -12.66 10.29
N SER A 202 -6.81 -11.36 10.17
CA SER A 202 -6.01 -10.58 11.12
C SER A 202 -6.66 -9.21 11.40
N SER A 203 -6.37 -8.61 12.55
CA SER A 203 -6.96 -7.34 12.98
C SER A 203 -5.90 -6.25 13.14
N GLY A 204 -6.31 -5.02 13.45
CA GLY A 204 -5.41 -3.92 13.72
C GLY A 204 -4.92 -3.17 12.49
N LEU A 205 -5.54 -3.38 11.33
CA LEU A 205 -5.28 -2.57 10.15
C LEU A 205 -5.87 -1.18 10.37
N ARG A 206 -5.20 -0.12 9.88
CA ARG A 206 -5.76 1.22 9.90
C ARG A 206 -6.42 1.54 8.57
N SER A 207 -5.65 1.94 7.58
CA SER A 207 -6.12 2.33 6.25
C SER A 207 -5.29 1.69 5.17
N PRO A 208 -5.45 0.37 4.98
CA PRO A 208 -4.79 -0.34 3.89
C PRO A 208 -5.19 0.26 2.55
N ALA A 209 -4.28 0.25 1.58
CA ALA A 209 -4.56 0.73 0.21
C ALA A 209 -4.06 -0.23 -0.88
N GLY A 210 -3.64 -1.44 -0.48
CA GLY A 210 -3.35 -2.54 -1.39
C GLY A 210 -2.92 -3.81 -0.65
N ILE A 211 -3.03 -4.95 -1.34
CA ILE A 211 -2.68 -6.28 -0.84
C ILE A 211 -1.94 -7.04 -1.94
N GLY A 212 -0.91 -7.78 -1.58
CA GLY A 212 -0.11 -8.59 -2.50
C GLY A 212 0.21 -9.96 -1.90
N ILE A 213 0.57 -10.90 -2.76
CA ILE A 213 0.99 -12.24 -2.36
C ILE A 213 2.38 -12.50 -2.94
N SER A 214 3.30 -12.96 -2.11
CA SER A 214 4.63 -13.35 -2.53
C SER A 214 4.60 -14.69 -3.29
N PRO A 215 5.66 -15.04 -4.03
CA PRO A 215 5.78 -16.35 -4.70
C PRO A 215 5.67 -17.54 -3.74
N ASP A 216 6.08 -17.35 -2.49
CA ASP A 216 6.03 -18.37 -1.45
C ASP A 216 4.61 -18.53 -0.85
N GLY A 217 3.70 -17.62 -1.19
CA GLY A 217 2.33 -17.57 -0.68
C GLY A 217 2.16 -16.73 0.59
N ASP A 218 3.18 -15.95 0.99
CA ASP A 218 3.07 -15.01 2.11
C ASP A 218 2.29 -13.78 1.66
N ILE A 219 1.31 -13.34 2.46
CA ILE A 219 0.40 -12.25 2.10
C ILE A 219 0.86 -10.96 2.76
N PHE A 220 0.83 -9.85 2.03
CA PHE A 220 1.23 -8.55 2.54
C PHE A 220 0.20 -7.48 2.23
N TYR A 221 0.13 -6.47 3.09
CA TYR A 221 -0.65 -5.27 2.82
C TYR A 221 0.17 -4.02 3.16
N THR A 222 -0.13 -2.93 2.47
CA THR A 222 0.42 -1.62 2.79
C THR A 222 -0.58 -0.82 3.61
N ASP A 223 -0.11 -0.04 4.59
CA ASP A 223 -0.96 0.78 5.46
C ASP A 223 -0.56 2.26 5.39
N ASN A 224 -1.55 3.15 5.46
CA ASN A 224 -1.33 4.59 5.46
C ASN A 224 -1.07 5.08 6.89
N GLN A 225 -0.13 6.01 7.02
CA GLN A 225 0.15 6.74 8.27
C GLN A 225 -1.12 7.36 8.89
N GLY A 226 -1.19 7.35 10.22
CA GLY A 226 -2.19 8.06 11.01
C GLY A 226 -2.25 7.56 12.45
N ASP A 227 -3.42 7.60 13.06
CA ASP A 227 -3.66 7.08 14.41
C ASP A 227 -3.29 5.61 14.53
N TRP A 228 -2.49 5.26 15.54
CA TRP A 228 -1.92 3.92 15.77
C TRP A 228 -0.98 3.38 14.69
N ASN A 229 -0.71 4.17 13.63
CA ASN A 229 0.23 3.84 12.58
C ASN A 229 1.20 5.02 12.35
N GLY A 230 2.34 5.02 13.04
CA GLY A 230 3.23 6.18 13.15
C GLY A 230 3.72 6.72 11.80
N THR A 231 3.99 5.84 10.85
CA THR A 231 4.31 6.14 9.46
C THR A 231 3.71 5.07 8.55
N SER A 232 3.63 5.32 7.24
CA SER A 232 3.10 4.32 6.29
C SER A 232 3.99 3.09 6.26
N SER A 233 3.46 1.92 5.91
CA SER A 233 4.16 0.65 6.17
C SER A 233 3.76 -0.48 5.22
N LEU A 234 4.56 -1.55 5.22
CA LEU A 234 4.26 -2.86 4.62
C LEU A 234 4.24 -3.92 5.72
N HIS A 235 3.14 -4.64 5.85
CA HIS A 235 2.92 -5.66 6.89
C HIS A 235 2.77 -7.05 6.28
N HIS A 236 3.33 -8.06 6.96
CA HIS A 236 3.07 -9.46 6.68
C HIS A 236 1.77 -9.92 7.38
N VAL A 237 0.79 -10.40 6.61
CA VAL A 237 -0.52 -10.83 7.08
C VAL A 237 -0.46 -12.30 7.51
N VAL A 238 -0.69 -12.53 8.80
CA VAL A 238 -0.80 -13.89 9.37
C VAL A 238 -2.05 -13.97 10.23
N LYS A 239 -2.74 -15.11 10.15
CA LYS A 239 -3.99 -15.34 10.89
C LYS A 239 -3.80 -15.06 12.39
N GLY A 240 -4.72 -14.31 12.97
CA GLY A 240 -4.77 -13.98 14.39
C GLY A 240 -3.83 -12.85 14.83
N ARG A 241 -2.97 -12.30 13.95
CA ARG A 241 -2.11 -11.17 14.32
C ARG A 241 -2.91 -9.88 14.50
N PHE A 242 -2.38 -9.01 15.35
CA PHE A 242 -2.84 -7.64 15.54
C PHE A 242 -1.79 -6.66 15.00
N HIS A 243 -2.17 -5.80 14.05
CA HIS A 243 -1.24 -4.93 13.33
C HIS A 243 -1.12 -3.50 13.90
N GLY A 244 -1.98 -3.11 14.86
CA GLY A 244 -1.79 -1.88 15.62
C GLY A 244 -3.05 -1.10 15.95
N HIS A 245 -4.07 -1.04 15.11
CA HIS A 245 -5.24 -0.20 15.34
C HIS A 245 -6.31 -0.85 16.25
N PRO A 246 -6.48 -0.43 17.51
CA PRO A 246 -7.24 -1.18 18.52
C PRO A 246 -8.75 -1.16 18.30
N SER A 247 -9.30 -0.20 17.54
CA SER A 247 -10.75 -0.15 17.28
C SER A 247 -11.28 -1.41 16.58
N SER A 248 -10.45 -2.09 15.79
CA SER A 248 -10.78 -3.38 15.15
C SER A 248 -11.05 -4.51 16.15
N LEU A 249 -10.46 -4.45 17.35
CA LEU A 249 -10.64 -5.46 18.40
C LEU A 249 -12.05 -5.47 18.97
N THR A 250 -12.88 -4.47 18.66
CA THR A 250 -14.31 -4.46 18.99
C THR A 250 -15.02 -5.71 18.46
N ASP A 251 -14.59 -6.21 17.30
CA ASP A 251 -15.17 -7.41 16.66
C ASP A 251 -14.37 -8.69 16.96
N HIS A 252 -13.30 -8.60 17.75
CA HIS A 252 -12.48 -9.75 18.11
C HIS A 252 -13.13 -10.53 19.27
N PRO A 253 -13.41 -11.84 19.14
CA PRO A 253 -14.15 -12.61 20.16
C PRO A 253 -13.55 -12.54 21.57
N GLY A 254 -12.22 -12.48 21.69
CA GLY A 254 -11.53 -12.36 22.98
C GLY A 254 -11.75 -11.04 23.75
N TYR A 255 -12.26 -9.99 23.09
CA TYR A 255 -12.48 -8.68 23.69
C TYR A 255 -13.95 -8.36 23.92
N GLN A 256 -14.85 -9.01 23.16
CA GLN A 256 -16.29 -8.84 23.29
C GLN A 256 -16.78 -9.20 24.70
N VAL A 257 -17.75 -8.43 25.20
CA VAL A 257 -18.41 -8.71 26.47
C VAL A 257 -19.63 -9.62 26.27
N ALA A 258 -19.75 -10.67 27.09
CA ALA A 258 -20.82 -11.67 26.98
C ALA A 258 -22.22 -11.11 27.29
N SER A 259 -22.32 -10.09 28.14
CA SER A 259 -23.57 -9.35 28.42
C SER A 259 -23.25 -7.92 28.83
N ALA A 260 -24.00 -6.94 28.32
CA ALA A 260 -23.98 -5.58 28.86
C ALA A 260 -24.54 -5.62 30.29
N SER A 261 -23.84 -5.02 31.26
CA SER A 261 -24.37 -4.87 32.63
C SER A 261 -25.74 -4.17 32.59
N THR A 262 -26.67 -4.61 33.45
CA THR A 262 -28.11 -4.29 33.48
C THR A 262 -28.50 -2.81 33.71
N ASP A 263 -27.55 -1.87 33.71
CA ASP A 263 -27.80 -0.45 34.03
C ASP A 263 -28.25 0.42 32.84
N VAL A 264 -28.60 -0.18 31.70
CA VAL A 264 -29.15 0.57 30.58
C VAL A 264 -30.57 0.06 30.31
N LYS A 265 -31.58 0.92 30.46
CA LYS A 265 -33.00 0.57 30.24
C LYS A 265 -33.47 0.92 28.82
N LEU A 266 -34.21 -0.02 28.24
CA LEU A 266 -35.22 0.10 27.15
C LEU A 266 -34.80 0.27 25.68
N LEU A 267 -35.32 -0.64 24.84
CA LEU A 267 -35.68 -0.71 23.39
C LEU A 267 -35.00 -1.87 22.63
N SER A 268 -35.79 -2.57 21.82
CA SER A 268 -35.59 -3.93 21.27
C SER A 268 -34.46 -4.05 20.23
N ASP A 269 -33.67 -5.11 20.41
CA ASP A 269 -32.61 -5.74 19.60
C ASP A 269 -31.42 -4.87 19.11
N TYR A 270 -31.63 -3.66 18.61
CA TYR A 270 -30.52 -2.77 18.22
C TYR A 270 -29.79 -2.17 19.42
N LYS A 271 -30.49 -1.89 20.52
CA LYS A 271 -29.82 -1.33 21.71
C LYS A 271 -28.93 -2.34 22.42
N ASP A 272 -29.23 -3.64 22.37
CA ASP A 272 -28.37 -4.62 23.04
C ASP A 272 -27.02 -4.72 22.32
N HIS A 273 -27.03 -4.74 20.98
CA HIS A 273 -25.81 -4.69 20.18
C HIS A 273 -25.00 -3.41 20.42
N GLU A 274 -25.63 -2.23 20.31
CA GLU A 274 -24.96 -0.95 20.58
C GLU A 274 -24.39 -0.87 22.01
N ARG A 275 -25.10 -1.43 23.00
CA ARG A 275 -24.59 -1.51 24.38
C ARG A 275 -23.42 -2.46 24.52
N LYS A 276 -23.44 -3.62 23.85
CA LYS A 276 -22.32 -4.56 23.83
C LYS A 276 -21.08 -3.93 23.21
N VAL A 277 -21.26 -3.18 22.12
CA VAL A 277 -20.20 -2.41 21.49
C VAL A 277 -19.68 -1.34 22.44
N ALA A 278 -20.56 -0.51 23.01
CA ALA A 278 -20.15 0.54 23.95
C ALA A 278 -19.41 -0.02 25.18
N ALA A 279 -19.86 -1.16 25.71
CA ALA A 279 -19.21 -1.86 26.82
C ALA A 279 -17.86 -2.47 26.40
N THR A 280 -17.76 -3.03 25.20
CA THR A 280 -16.50 -3.53 24.64
C THR A 280 -15.51 -2.39 24.45
N VAL A 281 -15.92 -1.27 23.86
CA VAL A 281 -15.12 -0.04 23.71
C VAL A 281 -14.66 0.49 25.07
N LYS A 282 -15.54 0.50 26.08
CA LYS A 282 -15.17 0.89 27.45
C LYS A 282 -14.06 0.00 28.00
N ARG A 283 -14.13 -1.32 27.79
CA ARG A 283 -13.08 -2.28 28.18
C ARG A 283 -11.78 -2.04 27.40
N LEU A 284 -11.86 -1.83 26.10
CA LEU A 284 -10.69 -1.54 25.25
C LEU A 284 -9.99 -0.24 25.66
N ASN A 285 -10.74 0.78 26.09
CA ASN A 285 -10.19 2.03 26.61
C ASN A 285 -9.47 1.88 27.97
N GLN A 286 -9.65 0.76 28.67
CA GLN A 286 -8.93 0.46 29.91
C GLN A 286 -7.57 -0.21 29.64
N ILE A 287 -7.33 -0.71 28.43
CA ILE A 287 -6.05 -1.30 28.05
C ILE A 287 -5.03 -0.18 27.80
N SER A 288 -3.87 -0.30 28.42
CA SER A 288 -2.80 0.69 28.28
C SER A 288 -2.18 0.65 26.88
N VAL A 289 -1.63 1.78 26.44
CA VAL A 289 -0.88 1.85 25.15
C VAL A 289 0.26 0.83 25.12
N THR A 290 0.99 0.67 26.23
CA THR A 290 2.08 -0.31 26.36
C THR A 290 1.60 -1.74 26.20
N ASP A 291 0.40 -2.08 26.69
CA ASP A 291 -0.14 -3.43 26.51
C ASP A 291 -0.62 -3.68 25.08
N TYR A 292 -1.18 -2.66 24.42
CA TYR A 292 -1.45 -2.74 22.98
C TYR A 292 -0.17 -2.91 22.16
N GLU A 293 0.91 -2.21 22.53
CA GLU A 293 2.20 -2.32 21.85
C GLU A 293 2.77 -3.74 21.93
N LYS A 294 2.63 -4.42 23.07
CA LYS A 294 3.05 -5.82 23.24
C LYS A 294 2.26 -6.80 22.36
N LEU A 295 1.01 -6.48 22.04
CA LEU A 295 0.17 -7.28 21.15
C LEU A 295 0.49 -7.04 19.67
N ARG A 296 1.02 -5.86 19.36
CA ARG A 296 1.24 -5.41 17.99
C ARG A 296 2.36 -6.19 17.33
N THR A 297 2.06 -6.71 16.15
CA THR A 297 3.09 -7.20 15.22
C THR A 297 3.66 -6.00 14.46
N PRO A 298 4.98 -5.76 14.49
CA PRO A 298 5.58 -4.68 13.71
C PRO A 298 5.43 -4.94 12.20
N PRO A 299 5.42 -3.89 11.36
CA PRO A 299 5.52 -4.07 9.92
C PRO A 299 6.87 -4.64 9.52
N ALA A 300 6.92 -5.27 8.35
CA ALA A 300 8.15 -5.68 7.73
C ALA A 300 8.98 -4.46 7.29
N ILE A 301 8.32 -3.43 6.77
CA ILE A 301 8.97 -2.19 6.34
C ILE A 301 8.16 -0.98 6.78
N TRP A 302 8.84 0.01 7.35
CA TRP A 302 8.34 1.37 7.50
C TRP A 302 8.73 2.22 6.29
N PHE A 303 7.75 2.93 5.73
CA PHE A 303 7.95 3.93 4.69
C PHE A 303 7.97 5.32 5.33
N PRO A 304 9.07 6.08 5.26
CA PRO A 304 9.17 7.40 5.88
C PRO A 304 8.14 8.40 5.32
N HIS A 305 7.22 8.85 6.19
CA HIS A 305 6.09 9.70 5.82
C HIS A 305 6.53 11.05 5.21
N GLY A 306 5.95 11.43 4.07
CA GLY A 306 6.22 12.70 3.38
C GLY A 306 7.58 12.77 2.67
N GLU A 307 8.56 11.97 3.10
CA GLU A 307 9.87 11.84 2.46
C GLU A 307 9.80 10.86 1.28
N LEU A 308 9.33 9.63 1.54
CA LEU A 308 9.27 8.57 0.53
C LEU A 308 7.82 8.23 0.14
N ALA A 309 6.94 8.07 1.14
CA ALA A 309 5.55 7.65 0.92
C ALA A 309 4.62 8.41 1.87
N SER A 310 3.34 8.50 1.52
CA SER A 310 2.28 8.96 2.43
C SER A 310 1.05 8.07 2.36
N SER A 311 0.78 7.51 1.20
CA SER A 311 -0.36 6.67 0.90
C SER A 311 0.11 5.56 -0.06
N PRO A 312 0.83 4.53 0.44
CA PRO A 312 1.37 3.45 -0.39
C PRO A 312 0.25 2.58 -0.97
N GLY A 313 0.41 2.18 -2.23
CA GLY A 313 -0.53 1.32 -2.95
C GLY A 313 -0.20 -0.16 -2.83
N GLU A 314 -0.63 -0.91 -3.83
CA GLU A 314 -0.49 -2.35 -3.89
C GLU A 314 0.97 -2.83 -4.08
N PRO A 315 1.44 -3.79 -3.26
CA PRO A 315 2.75 -4.41 -3.46
C PRO A 315 2.69 -5.53 -4.51
N VAL A 316 3.64 -5.53 -5.44
CA VAL A 316 3.82 -6.60 -6.45
C VAL A 316 5.28 -7.06 -6.51
N TRP A 317 5.51 -8.37 -6.66
CA TRP A 317 6.87 -8.91 -6.75
C TRP A 317 7.34 -8.97 -8.21
N ASP A 318 8.60 -8.64 -8.45
CA ASP A 318 9.24 -8.87 -9.74
C ASP A 318 9.56 -10.35 -9.93
N LEU A 319 8.71 -11.02 -10.70
CA LEU A 319 8.84 -12.43 -11.07
C LEU A 319 9.31 -12.60 -12.52
N THR A 320 9.88 -11.55 -13.11
CA THR A 320 10.31 -11.55 -14.50
C THR A 320 11.65 -12.27 -14.72
N GLU A 321 12.24 -12.83 -13.66
CA GLU A 321 13.51 -13.56 -13.68
C GLU A 321 14.67 -12.75 -14.30
N GLY A 322 14.70 -11.45 -14.00
CA GLY A 322 15.72 -10.51 -14.48
C GLY A 322 15.41 -9.84 -15.82
N LYS A 323 14.24 -10.12 -16.42
CA LYS A 323 13.77 -9.42 -17.64
C LYS A 323 13.30 -8.00 -17.36
N PHE A 324 13.06 -7.64 -16.09
CA PHE A 324 12.84 -6.27 -15.62
C PHE A 324 14.08 -5.65 -14.95
N GLY A 325 15.27 -6.08 -15.37
CA GLY A 325 16.54 -5.57 -14.86
C GLY A 325 17.01 -6.27 -13.58
N PRO A 326 17.89 -5.65 -12.78
CA PRO A 326 18.66 -6.35 -11.76
C PRO A 326 17.89 -6.61 -10.46
N PHE A 327 16.57 -6.37 -10.40
CA PHE A 327 15.79 -6.35 -9.16
C PHE A 327 14.84 -7.56 -9.01
N ALA A 328 15.12 -8.65 -9.72
CA ALA A 328 14.32 -9.87 -9.63
C ALA A 328 14.09 -10.31 -8.17
N GLY A 329 12.85 -10.63 -7.83
CA GLY A 329 12.41 -11.02 -6.48
C GLY A 329 12.14 -9.84 -5.53
N GLN A 330 12.48 -8.60 -5.89
CA GLN A 330 12.13 -7.42 -5.09
C GLN A 330 10.64 -7.08 -5.22
N VAL A 331 10.14 -6.31 -4.27
CA VAL A 331 8.75 -5.81 -4.22
C VAL A 331 8.70 -4.40 -4.77
N PHE A 332 7.73 -4.10 -5.61
CA PHE A 332 7.42 -2.77 -6.12
C PHE A 332 6.12 -2.25 -5.51
N VAL A 333 6.13 -1.00 -5.07
CA VAL A 333 5.00 -0.37 -4.37
C VAL A 333 4.89 1.08 -4.85
N GLY A 334 3.75 1.45 -5.42
CA GLY A 334 3.47 2.84 -5.79
C GLY A 334 3.03 3.68 -4.58
N ASP A 335 3.07 5.00 -4.69
CA ASP A 335 2.44 5.91 -3.72
C ASP A 335 1.48 6.89 -4.39
N GLN A 336 0.33 7.12 -3.73
CA GLN A 336 -0.70 7.99 -4.27
C GLN A 336 -0.29 9.45 -4.20
N THR A 337 0.21 9.88 -3.05
CA THR A 337 0.41 11.30 -2.74
C THR A 337 1.68 11.81 -3.40
N LYS A 338 2.74 11.02 -3.32
CA LYS A 338 4.07 11.31 -3.86
C LYS A 338 4.15 11.03 -5.36
N SER A 339 3.22 10.26 -5.91
CA SER A 339 3.22 9.85 -7.31
C SER A 339 4.55 9.20 -7.70
N ASN A 340 5.13 8.36 -6.86
CA ASN A 340 6.36 7.63 -7.18
C ASN A 340 6.14 6.13 -7.17
N MET A 341 7.07 5.42 -7.80
CA MET A 341 7.25 3.99 -7.62
C MET A 341 8.42 3.76 -6.67
N MET A 342 8.23 2.88 -5.69
CA MET A 342 9.25 2.43 -4.75
C MET A 342 9.61 0.97 -5.03
N ARG A 343 10.81 0.56 -4.64
CA ARG A 343 11.21 -0.85 -4.61
C ARG A 343 11.72 -1.25 -3.23
N ALA A 344 11.49 -2.49 -2.85
CA ALA A 344 11.86 -3.01 -1.55
C ALA A 344 12.45 -4.43 -1.63
N HIS A 345 13.40 -4.70 -0.75
CA HIS A 345 13.95 -6.03 -0.54
C HIS A 345 13.59 -6.51 0.85
N LEU A 346 12.97 -7.69 0.93
CA LEU A 346 12.59 -8.35 2.18
C LEU A 346 13.57 -9.47 2.51
N GLU A 347 13.89 -9.62 3.79
CA GLU A 347 14.61 -10.78 4.33
C GLU A 347 13.85 -11.37 5.53
N LYS A 348 14.02 -12.69 5.74
CA LYS A 348 13.50 -13.39 6.93
C LYS A 348 14.59 -13.49 7.99
N VAL A 349 14.34 -12.96 9.18
CA VAL A 349 15.20 -13.07 10.37
C VAL A 349 14.36 -13.63 11.51
N GLN A 350 14.80 -14.74 12.10
CA GLN A 350 14.02 -15.48 13.12
C GLN A 350 12.59 -15.85 12.67
N GLY A 351 12.39 -16.09 11.37
CA GLY A 351 11.09 -16.44 10.79
C GLY A 351 10.17 -15.23 10.52
N GLU A 352 10.58 -14.02 10.89
CA GLU A 352 9.82 -12.79 10.64
C GLU A 352 10.43 -11.96 9.53
N PHE A 353 9.58 -11.22 8.81
CA PHE A 353 10.02 -10.35 7.73
C PHE A 353 10.49 -9.00 8.25
N GLN A 354 11.59 -8.53 7.68
CA GLN A 354 12.03 -7.15 7.75
C GLN A 354 12.75 -6.79 6.44
N GLY A 355 13.14 -5.53 6.22
CA GLY A 355 13.80 -5.20 4.95
C GLY A 355 14.04 -3.73 4.70
N ILE A 356 14.50 -3.44 3.49
CA ILE A 356 14.83 -2.09 3.02
C ILE A 356 13.93 -1.65 1.88
N VAL A 357 13.57 -0.38 1.87
CA VAL A 357 12.89 0.29 0.76
C VAL A 357 13.77 1.38 0.16
N PHE A 358 13.62 1.60 -1.14
CA PHE A 358 14.24 2.66 -1.93
C PHE A 358 13.18 3.35 -2.77
N ASP A 359 13.45 4.60 -3.14
CA ASP A 359 12.76 5.18 -4.27
C ASP A 359 13.18 4.48 -5.57
N PHE A 360 12.37 4.60 -6.62
CA PHE A 360 12.65 4.00 -7.92
C PHE A 360 12.40 4.97 -9.07
N VAL A 361 11.15 5.37 -9.31
CA VAL A 361 10.76 6.32 -10.37
C VAL A 361 9.91 7.45 -9.77
N ASP A 362 10.34 8.70 -9.96
CA ASP A 362 9.69 9.90 -9.39
C ASP A 362 9.82 11.15 -10.29
N PRO A 363 8.76 11.93 -10.56
CA PRO A 363 7.35 11.57 -10.36
C PRO A 363 6.79 10.82 -11.57
N MET A 364 5.76 10.04 -11.30
CA MET A 364 4.75 9.56 -12.22
C MET A 364 3.65 10.62 -12.39
N HIS A 365 2.81 10.54 -13.43
CA HIS A 365 1.83 11.60 -13.72
C HIS A 365 0.65 11.68 -12.76
N CYS A 366 0.38 10.62 -12.01
CA CYS A 366 -0.69 10.57 -11.03
C CYS A 366 -0.34 9.57 -9.92
N GLY A 367 -1.14 9.54 -8.85
CA GLY A 367 -0.91 8.66 -7.71
C GLY A 367 -0.92 7.17 -8.09
N ALA A 368 0.22 6.50 -7.95
CA ALA A 368 0.45 5.12 -8.39
C ALA A 368 -0.11 4.11 -7.37
N MET A 369 -1.19 3.40 -7.73
CA MET A 369 -1.97 2.61 -6.77
C MET A 369 -2.04 1.11 -7.06
N ARG A 370 -2.07 0.72 -8.33
CA ARG A 370 -2.31 -0.67 -8.76
C ARG A 370 -1.23 -1.09 -9.73
N ASN A 371 -0.56 -2.20 -9.45
CA ASN A 371 0.69 -2.53 -10.11
C ASN A 371 0.69 -3.98 -10.59
N ARG A 372 0.95 -4.22 -11.86
CA ARG A 372 1.08 -5.59 -12.40
C ARG A 372 2.26 -5.68 -13.35
N PHE A 373 3.01 -6.78 -13.26
CA PHE A 373 3.94 -7.14 -14.31
C PHE A 373 3.16 -7.71 -15.50
N GLY A 374 3.37 -7.14 -16.67
CA GLY A 374 2.73 -7.59 -17.90
C GLY A 374 3.47 -8.75 -18.57
N PRO A 375 2.85 -9.40 -19.57
CA PRO A 375 3.50 -10.43 -20.38
C PRO A 375 4.71 -9.88 -21.18
N ASP A 376 4.79 -8.56 -21.34
CA ASP A 376 5.92 -7.83 -21.92
C ASP A 376 7.08 -7.60 -20.93
N ASN A 377 6.96 -8.07 -19.68
CA ASN A 377 7.87 -7.85 -18.56
C ASN A 377 7.96 -6.38 -18.10
N ALA A 378 7.09 -5.51 -18.59
CA ALA A 378 6.97 -4.15 -18.09
C ALA A 378 6.18 -4.13 -16.78
N LEU A 379 6.46 -3.16 -15.92
CA LEU A 379 5.64 -2.89 -14.74
C LEU A 379 4.55 -1.89 -15.11
N TRP A 380 3.32 -2.37 -15.24
CA TRP A 380 2.13 -1.56 -15.48
C TRP A 380 1.64 -0.93 -14.19
N VAL A 381 1.32 0.36 -14.25
CA VAL A 381 1.01 1.22 -13.10
C VAL A 381 -0.28 1.97 -13.36
N GLY A 382 -1.30 1.61 -12.60
CA GLY A 382 -2.61 2.23 -12.61
C GLY A 382 -2.69 3.31 -11.56
N GLN A 383 -3.19 4.46 -11.98
CA GLN A 383 -3.08 5.67 -11.20
C GLN A 383 -4.42 6.34 -10.96
N THR A 384 -4.52 7.00 -9.80
CA THR A 384 -5.72 7.74 -9.41
C THR A 384 -5.39 8.93 -8.51
N GLY A 385 -5.94 10.08 -8.87
CA GLY A 385 -5.93 11.33 -8.09
C GLY A 385 -7.29 11.60 -7.45
N ARG A 386 -8.24 10.66 -7.53
CA ARG A 386 -9.58 10.84 -6.95
C ARG A 386 -9.50 10.77 -5.43
N GLY A 387 -10.08 11.76 -4.75
CA GLY A 387 -10.15 11.85 -3.28
C GLY A 387 -9.05 12.72 -2.67
N TRP A 388 -7.82 12.64 -3.17
CA TRP A 388 -6.66 13.38 -2.64
C TRP A 388 -5.77 13.88 -3.77
N GLY A 389 -5.23 15.09 -3.65
CA GLY A 389 -4.24 15.60 -4.59
C GLY A 389 -2.97 14.74 -4.60
N SER A 390 -2.30 14.67 -5.74
CA SER A 390 -1.05 13.93 -5.94
C SER A 390 -0.02 14.82 -6.62
N VAL A 391 1.28 14.55 -6.42
CA VAL A 391 2.38 15.34 -6.99
C VAL A 391 2.32 15.39 -8.52
N GLY A 392 1.98 14.28 -9.18
CA GLY A 392 1.88 14.22 -10.64
C GLY A 392 0.76 15.10 -11.24
N GLY A 393 -0.28 15.40 -10.45
CA GLY A 393 -1.28 16.41 -10.79
C GLY A 393 -2.38 16.01 -11.78
N LYS A 394 -2.24 14.90 -12.53
CA LYS A 394 -3.34 14.37 -13.35
C LYS A 394 -4.43 13.75 -12.47
N ARG A 395 -5.65 13.63 -13.01
CA ARG A 395 -6.80 13.05 -12.30
C ARG A 395 -6.71 11.52 -12.20
N PHE A 396 -6.16 10.87 -13.21
CA PHE A 396 -5.92 9.43 -13.32
C PHE A 396 -4.89 9.20 -14.43
N GLY A 397 -4.38 7.98 -14.52
CA GLY A 397 -3.40 7.60 -15.54
C GLY A 397 -3.19 6.09 -15.60
N LEU A 398 -2.63 5.66 -16.73
CA LEU A 398 -2.09 4.32 -16.92
C LEU A 398 -0.72 4.49 -17.56
N GLU A 399 0.31 4.07 -16.84
CA GLU A 399 1.70 4.15 -17.31
C GLU A 399 2.34 2.77 -17.22
N ARG A 400 3.39 2.53 -18.00
CA ARG A 400 4.23 1.35 -17.84
C ARG A 400 5.69 1.76 -17.71
N ILE A 401 6.37 1.17 -16.74
CA ILE A 401 7.82 1.29 -16.58
C ILE A 401 8.44 0.16 -17.38
N VAL A 402 9.38 0.47 -18.27
CA VAL A 402 10.00 -0.49 -19.20
C VAL A 402 11.50 -0.48 -19.01
N TRP A 403 12.13 -1.65 -18.92
CA TRP A 403 13.58 -1.79 -18.94
C TRP A 403 14.07 -2.12 -20.36
N ASN A 404 15.18 -1.52 -20.79
CA ASN A 404 15.69 -1.65 -22.16
C ASN A 404 16.38 -3.00 -22.46
N GLY A 405 16.41 -3.94 -21.50
CA GLY A 405 16.99 -5.27 -21.67
C GLY A 405 18.53 -5.34 -21.56
N LYS A 406 19.23 -4.21 -21.39
CA LYS A 406 20.71 -4.19 -21.51
C LYS A 406 21.44 -3.30 -20.50
N THR A 407 20.85 -2.19 -20.07
CA THR A 407 21.54 -1.20 -19.24
C THR A 407 21.26 -1.47 -17.77
N ILE A 408 22.27 -1.95 -17.05
CA ILE A 408 22.18 -2.09 -15.60
C ILE A 408 22.45 -0.72 -14.95
N PRO A 409 21.52 -0.16 -14.17
CA PRO A 409 21.76 1.08 -13.43
C PRO A 409 22.72 0.83 -12.27
N MET A 410 23.48 1.85 -11.86
CA MET A 410 24.27 1.79 -10.63
C MET A 410 23.36 2.10 -9.44
N GLU A 411 23.08 1.12 -8.60
CA GLU A 411 22.12 1.25 -7.50
C GLU A 411 22.58 0.41 -6.31
N MET A 412 22.10 0.77 -5.11
CA MET A 412 22.06 -0.21 -4.03
C MET A 412 21.02 -1.27 -4.42
N HIS A 413 21.47 -2.48 -4.73
CA HIS A 413 20.56 -3.58 -4.99
C HIS A 413 19.73 -3.88 -3.73
N HIS A 414 20.38 -4.14 -2.60
CA HIS A 414 19.74 -4.22 -1.29
C HIS A 414 20.75 -3.96 -0.17
N VAL A 415 20.25 -3.86 1.06
CA VAL A 415 21.03 -3.85 2.30
C VAL A 415 20.51 -5.00 3.15
N SER A 416 21.43 -5.82 3.67
CA SER A 416 21.10 -7.00 4.47
C SER A 416 21.75 -6.92 5.84
N LEU A 417 21.03 -7.34 6.87
CA LEU A 417 21.52 -7.40 8.24
C LEU A 417 22.60 -8.48 8.39
N THR A 418 23.61 -8.18 9.20
CA THR A 418 24.63 -9.15 9.66
C THR A 418 24.69 -9.13 11.19
N THR A 419 25.49 -10.00 11.81
CA THR A 419 25.61 -10.07 13.28
C THR A 419 26.30 -8.84 13.89
N ASP A 420 27.09 -8.10 13.13
CA ASP A 420 27.91 -6.97 13.58
C ASP A 420 27.71 -5.69 12.74
N GLY A 421 26.70 -5.64 11.87
CA GLY A 421 26.36 -4.45 11.10
C GLY A 421 25.48 -4.75 9.89
N PHE A 422 25.77 -4.11 8.76
CA PHE A 422 25.01 -4.28 7.52
C PHE A 422 25.92 -4.53 6.33
N THR A 423 25.45 -5.29 5.35
CA THR A 423 26.09 -5.42 4.04
C THR A 423 25.24 -4.72 2.99
N ILE A 424 25.82 -3.73 2.32
CA ILE A 424 25.24 -3.09 1.14
C ILE A 424 25.69 -3.90 -0.08
N VAL A 425 24.73 -4.38 -0.87
CA VAL A 425 24.98 -5.04 -2.15
C VAL A 425 24.62 -4.08 -3.27
N PHE A 426 25.48 -3.95 -4.27
CA PHE A 426 25.32 -3.04 -5.41
C PHE A 426 25.00 -3.84 -6.68
N THR A 427 24.28 -3.20 -7.61
CA THR A 427 23.96 -3.78 -8.92
C THR A 427 25.20 -3.93 -9.82
N LYS A 428 26.24 -3.12 -9.59
CA LYS A 428 27.51 -3.12 -10.32
C LYS A 428 28.68 -2.88 -9.35
N PRO A 429 29.92 -3.24 -9.74
CA PRO A 429 31.09 -2.92 -8.93
C PRO A 429 31.23 -1.42 -8.66
N VAL A 430 31.50 -1.04 -7.40
CA VAL A 430 31.82 0.33 -6.99
C VAL A 430 33.30 0.66 -7.18
N ASP A 431 33.65 1.95 -7.22
CA ASP A 431 35.03 2.38 -6.99
C ASP A 431 35.46 1.95 -5.58
N LYS A 432 36.38 0.98 -5.51
CA LYS A 432 36.75 0.35 -4.23
C LYS A 432 37.43 1.32 -3.26
N LYS A 433 38.14 2.32 -3.76
CA LYS A 433 38.84 3.28 -2.91
C LYS A 433 37.85 4.21 -2.22
N ALA A 434 36.91 4.79 -2.97
CA ALA A 434 35.82 5.57 -2.42
C ALA A 434 34.93 4.71 -1.52
N ALA A 435 34.65 3.46 -1.90
CA ALA A 435 33.82 2.55 -1.12
C ALA A 435 34.41 2.18 0.25
N ALA A 436 35.75 2.23 0.40
CA ALA A 436 36.43 2.00 1.66
C ALA A 436 36.45 3.24 2.58
N ASP A 437 36.06 4.42 2.07
CA ASP A 437 36.02 5.66 2.85
C ASP A 437 34.70 5.78 3.63
N ALA A 438 34.79 6.02 4.93
CA ALA A 438 33.63 6.25 5.78
C ALA A 438 32.83 7.50 5.37
N ALA A 439 33.48 8.50 4.75
CA ALA A 439 32.80 9.69 4.24
C ALA A 439 31.84 9.38 3.07
N SER A 440 31.92 8.20 2.46
CA SER A 440 30.99 7.76 1.41
C SER A 440 29.60 7.39 1.93
N TYR A 441 29.44 7.24 3.25
CA TYR A 441 28.20 6.77 3.87
C TYR A 441 27.73 7.76 4.93
N SER A 442 26.46 8.16 4.83
CA SER A 442 25.74 8.80 5.94
C SER A 442 24.66 7.85 6.42
N ILE A 443 24.70 7.51 7.71
CA ILE A 443 23.80 6.53 8.31
C ILE A 443 23.17 7.12 9.55
N LYS A 444 21.84 7.03 9.63
CA LYS A 444 21.06 7.47 10.78
C LYS A 444 20.04 6.43 11.15
N HIS A 445 19.62 6.38 12.41
CA HIS A 445 18.46 5.60 12.79
C HIS A 445 17.49 6.37 13.67
N TRP A 446 16.21 6.00 13.64
CA TRP A 446 15.17 6.53 14.53
C TRP A 446 14.08 5.47 14.75
N GLY A 447 13.17 5.72 15.69
CA GLY A 447 11.94 4.95 15.87
C GLY A 447 10.70 5.80 15.65
N TYR A 448 9.54 5.20 15.83
CA TYR A 448 8.24 5.87 15.85
C TYR A 448 7.50 5.53 17.14
N GLU A 449 6.74 6.49 17.63
CA GLU A 449 5.83 6.30 18.77
C GLU A 449 4.60 5.49 18.33
N TYR A 450 4.18 4.56 19.19
CA TYR A 450 2.90 3.88 19.06
C TYR A 450 1.86 4.59 19.93
N ARG A 451 0.90 5.28 19.29
CA ARG A 451 -0.01 6.21 19.96
C ARG A 451 -1.31 6.43 19.21
N ALA A 452 -2.33 6.95 19.89
CA ALA A 452 -3.68 7.13 19.34
C ALA A 452 -3.82 8.35 18.44
N GLU A 453 -2.95 9.34 18.59
CA GLU A 453 -3.00 10.54 17.77
C GLU A 453 -2.43 10.29 16.38
N TYR A 454 -2.77 11.20 15.47
CA TYR A 454 -2.49 11.02 14.06
C TYR A 454 -0.98 11.09 13.77
N GLY A 455 -0.40 9.92 13.47
CA GLY A 455 0.99 9.79 13.09
C GLY A 455 1.96 9.83 14.25
N SER A 456 3.23 9.73 13.88
CA SER A 456 4.34 9.90 14.82
C SER A 456 5.48 10.72 14.20
N PRO A 457 6.12 11.60 14.98
CA PRO A 457 7.42 12.13 14.60
C PRO A 457 8.49 11.02 14.60
N LYS A 458 9.63 11.29 13.96
CA LYS A 458 10.83 10.47 14.18
C LYS A 458 11.31 10.70 15.61
N VAL A 459 11.50 9.63 16.39
CA VAL A 459 11.98 9.71 17.77
C VAL A 459 13.36 9.05 17.95
N GLY A 460 14.21 9.69 18.74
CA GLY A 460 15.55 9.18 19.06
C GLY A 460 16.49 9.11 17.84
N THR A 461 16.40 10.09 16.92
CA THR A 461 17.29 10.17 15.75
C THR A 461 18.75 10.22 16.19
N THR A 462 19.55 9.27 15.71
CA THR A 462 20.96 9.10 16.07
C THR A 462 21.78 8.88 14.81
N ASP A 463 22.91 9.56 14.66
CA ASP A 463 23.90 9.30 13.62
C ASP A 463 24.75 8.08 13.98
N VAL A 464 24.96 7.17 13.03
CA VAL A 464 25.76 5.96 13.20
C VAL A 464 26.97 6.02 12.28
N LYS A 465 28.14 5.67 12.80
CA LYS A 465 29.36 5.58 12.00
C LYS A 465 29.86 4.14 11.99
N PRO A 466 30.19 3.57 10.82
CA PRO A 466 30.86 2.27 10.75
C PRO A 466 32.18 2.32 11.53
N SER A 467 32.41 1.33 12.39
CA SER A 467 33.70 1.12 13.06
C SER A 467 34.71 0.47 12.12
N ARG A 468 34.23 -0.29 11.14
CA ARG A 468 35.04 -0.93 10.10
C ARG A 468 34.24 -1.05 8.80
N ILE A 469 34.93 -0.85 7.68
CA ILE A 469 34.38 -0.97 6.32
C ILE A 469 35.22 -1.98 5.55
N THR A 470 34.57 -3.00 5.00
CA THR A 470 35.23 -4.04 4.20
C THR A 470 34.58 -4.12 2.83
N VAL A 471 35.35 -3.79 1.79
CA VAL A 471 34.90 -3.85 0.40
C VAL A 471 35.20 -5.24 -0.16
N ALA A 472 34.23 -5.88 -0.78
CA ALA A 472 34.42 -7.18 -1.40
C ALA A 472 35.37 -7.11 -2.61
N GLU A 473 36.02 -8.25 -2.90
CA GLU A 473 37.00 -8.33 -3.99
C GLU A 473 36.38 -8.06 -5.37
N ASP A 474 35.12 -8.40 -5.60
CA ASP A 474 34.43 -8.09 -6.86
C ASP A 474 33.91 -6.63 -6.91
N GLY A 475 34.01 -5.90 -5.80
CA GLY A 475 33.47 -4.55 -5.63
C GLY A 475 31.94 -4.48 -5.62
N LYS A 476 31.21 -5.59 -5.53
CA LYS A 476 29.74 -5.59 -5.56
C LYS A 476 29.09 -5.54 -4.19
N SER A 477 29.86 -5.62 -3.11
CA SER A 477 29.33 -5.43 -1.77
C SER A 477 30.30 -4.72 -0.84
N VAL A 478 29.74 -3.99 0.10
CA VAL A 478 30.47 -3.36 1.21
C VAL A 478 29.82 -3.79 2.51
N HIS A 479 30.62 -4.41 3.38
CA HIS A 479 30.23 -4.72 4.74
C HIS A 479 30.63 -3.57 5.66
N LEU A 480 29.66 -3.08 6.44
CA LEU A 480 29.80 -1.99 7.38
C LEU A 480 29.59 -2.56 8.80
N SER A 481 30.66 -2.81 9.53
CA SER A 481 30.57 -3.18 10.95
C SER A 481 30.20 -1.92 11.76
N MET A 482 29.13 -1.96 12.54
CA MET A 482 28.63 -0.82 13.33
C MET A 482 27.70 -1.28 14.45
N ASP A 483 27.43 -0.40 15.41
CA ASP A 483 26.44 -0.68 16.46
C ASP A 483 25.03 -0.76 15.88
N ILE A 484 24.31 -1.82 16.26
CA ILE A 484 22.97 -2.11 15.79
C ILE A 484 21.97 -2.05 16.95
N VAL A 485 20.86 -1.33 16.75
CA VAL A 485 19.78 -1.13 17.72
C VAL A 485 18.47 -1.56 17.07
N LYS A 486 17.81 -2.57 17.65
CA LYS A 486 16.50 -3.05 17.21
C LYS A 486 15.39 -2.00 17.38
N ASP A 487 14.25 -2.25 16.74
CA ASP A 487 13.06 -1.40 16.74
C ASP A 487 13.34 -0.01 16.14
N ARG A 488 14.14 0.02 15.07
CA ARG A 488 14.57 1.24 14.37
C ARG A 488 14.42 1.14 12.87
N VAL A 489 14.28 2.30 12.24
CA VAL A 489 14.51 2.49 10.81
C VAL A 489 15.88 3.11 10.63
N TYR A 490 16.74 2.44 9.86
CA TYR A 490 18.06 2.91 9.44
C TYR A 490 17.98 3.53 8.06
N GLU A 491 18.38 4.78 7.95
CA GLU A 491 18.59 5.46 6.69
C GLU A 491 20.04 5.30 6.24
N PHE A 492 20.23 4.87 5.01
CA PHE A 492 21.52 4.82 4.34
C PHE A 492 21.50 5.84 3.20
N ILE A 493 22.49 6.74 3.18
CA ILE A 493 22.73 7.66 2.06
C ILE A 493 24.15 7.43 1.54
N ILE A 494 24.25 7.08 0.27
CA ILE A 494 25.48 7.05 -0.49
C ILE A 494 25.83 8.47 -0.93
N GLN A 495 26.99 8.96 -0.52
CA GLN A 495 27.45 10.30 -0.91
C GLN A 495 27.92 10.30 -2.37
N SER A 496 27.81 11.46 -3.02
CA SER A 496 28.11 11.62 -4.46
C SER A 496 29.55 11.31 -4.87
N GLY A 497 30.47 11.22 -3.91
CA GLY A 497 31.85 10.78 -4.12
C GLY A 497 31.98 9.28 -4.40
N LEU A 498 31.00 8.46 -4.02
CA LEU A 498 30.97 7.04 -4.35
C LEU A 498 30.23 6.82 -5.68
N THR A 499 30.93 6.24 -6.65
CA THR A 499 30.39 5.89 -7.97
C THR A 499 30.62 4.41 -8.27
N GLY A 500 30.03 3.92 -9.35
CA GLY A 500 30.46 2.68 -9.99
C GLY A 500 31.93 2.78 -10.42
N ALA A 501 32.60 1.63 -10.54
CA ALA A 501 33.98 1.55 -11.03
C ALA A 501 34.13 2.07 -12.47
N ASP A 502 33.03 2.13 -13.22
CA ASP A 502 32.94 2.71 -14.56
C ASP A 502 32.53 4.21 -14.56
N GLY A 503 32.48 4.84 -13.38
CA GLY A 503 32.08 6.24 -13.21
C GLY A 503 30.57 6.48 -13.18
N SER A 504 29.73 5.44 -13.29
CA SER A 504 28.28 5.59 -13.21
C SER A 504 27.81 6.07 -11.82
N LYS A 505 26.83 6.96 -11.81
CA LYS A 505 26.27 7.55 -10.59
C LYS A 505 25.00 6.80 -10.15
N PHE A 506 24.72 6.85 -8.85
CA PHE A 506 23.47 6.37 -8.29
C PHE A 506 22.31 7.28 -8.70
N THR A 507 21.21 6.72 -9.21
CA THR A 507 19.97 7.49 -9.36
C THR A 507 19.28 7.59 -8.00
N ASN A 508 19.20 6.48 -7.25
CA ASN A 508 18.57 6.43 -5.93
C ASN A 508 19.61 6.13 -4.84
N PRO A 509 20.37 7.14 -4.35
CA PRO A 509 21.44 6.94 -3.38
C PRO A 509 20.95 6.73 -1.94
N ARG A 510 19.63 6.74 -1.70
CA ARG A 510 19.03 6.70 -0.36
C ARG A 510 18.12 5.48 -0.20
N GLY A 511 18.23 4.79 0.94
CA GLY A 511 17.36 3.68 1.30
C GLY A 511 17.09 3.61 2.80
N TRP A 512 16.00 2.95 3.19
CA TRP A 512 15.53 2.86 4.57
C TRP A 512 15.29 1.42 4.99
N TYR A 513 16.17 0.89 5.83
CA TYR A 513 16.08 -0.46 6.38
C TYR A 513 15.28 -0.46 7.69
N THR A 514 14.24 -1.27 7.78
CA THR A 514 13.51 -1.52 9.02
C THR A 514 14.13 -2.69 9.76
N LEU A 515 14.59 -2.45 10.98
CA LEU A 515 15.21 -3.45 11.83
C LEU A 515 14.34 -3.74 13.05
N ASN A 516 13.71 -4.92 13.05
CA ASN A 516 12.90 -5.41 14.17
C ASN A 516 13.62 -6.52 14.95
N TYR A 517 14.35 -7.39 14.24
CA TYR A 517 14.98 -8.60 14.78
C TYR A 517 16.48 -8.65 14.45
N LEU A 518 17.27 -9.18 15.39
CA LEU A 518 18.71 -9.41 15.23
C LEU A 518 19.00 -10.84 14.76
N ARG A 519 20.13 -11.04 14.06
CA ARG A 519 20.56 -12.37 13.56
C ARG A 519 21.11 -13.28 14.65
#